data_AF-A0A3A0B390-F1
#
_entry.id   AF-A0A3A0B390-F1
#
_cell.length_a   1.000
_cell.length_b   1.000
_cell.length_c   1.000
_cell.angle_alpha   90.00
_cell.angle_beta   90.00
_cell.angle_gamma   90.00
#
_symmetry.space_group_name_H-M   'P 1'
#
loop_
_entity.id
_entity.type
_entity.pdbx_description
1 polymer ?
#
loop_
_entity_poly.entity_id
_entity_poly.type
_entity_poly.pdbx_seq_one_letter_code
_entity_poly.pdbx_strand_id
1 'polypeptide(L)'
;MLHHLPGELLEAECTLGLADDLFLHDHTLGRAIAAQDPALLALPIVPLTVSMEILAEAAAYLRPDLRFVEMRGVRAYRWILLEAPPVRLRISARRVEDGPAPAFHVSLTEAGPPAAEAHARPIVEGLMVMAAQRPSPPPVAPLALQDEQPSRWHGQKVYDEGMFHGPAFRAVDAVTRRGRDGAVAILRTPPLDGFLHSQPAPSFVAEPVLIDAAGQLIGLWTLENLAQGFVVFPYQLARLTFYGPPFRPGEAATCQARTALLEGSRVTSDIDLLDESGALRVRLLGWEDKRFHISRRLYSFILRPGRNALSDAWPAPLDGVSLRQDQDVVCRRIGDWAVWESNFDFWATVLAHLALNPRERAVWRGLTGPPPRRRDWLLGRIAAKEAVVALVRRRYGLALAPADVEIATDVHGAPQVRAPWLDSLGCAVAVSIAHSGGQVAALAALGAADSSSGVGIDVEPVSRPSEEFATVAFTPQEAGLLAALDGGLDAGTNWPLRLWCAKEAAGKALGRGLPGPHSLAAVSVDAAQGRVQLQPGGALLDAAPHLAGVTLAAHTALDAGLVIAVAFHHNSHENSHA
;
A
#
# COMPACT_ATOMS: atom_id res chain seq x y z
N MET A 1 -6.02 -11.44 31.09
CA MET A 1 -5.71 -11.09 32.49
C MET A 1 -6.69 -10.02 32.95
N LEU A 2 -7.17 -10.05 34.20
CA LEU A 2 -7.90 -8.93 34.81
C LEU A 2 -7.52 -8.81 36.30
N HIS A 3 -6.97 -7.66 36.68
CA HIS A 3 -6.65 -7.31 38.06
C HIS A 3 -7.05 -5.86 38.28
N HIS A 4 -7.79 -5.57 39.35
CA HIS A 4 -8.23 -4.20 39.62
C HIS A 4 -8.36 -3.92 41.12
N LEU A 5 -8.15 -2.66 41.48
CA LEU A 5 -8.50 -2.06 42.76
C LEU A 5 -9.52 -0.95 42.44
N PRO A 6 -10.79 -1.08 42.86
CA PRO A 6 -11.85 -0.13 42.51
C PRO A 6 -11.45 1.32 42.77
N GLY A 7 -11.68 2.19 41.78
CA GLY A 7 -11.34 3.60 41.85
C GLY A 7 -9.84 3.94 41.81
N GLU A 8 -8.93 2.96 41.80
CA GLU A 8 -7.49 3.19 41.98
C GLU A 8 -6.62 2.60 40.84
N LEU A 9 -6.84 1.34 40.46
CA LEU A 9 -5.96 0.62 39.53
C LEU A 9 -6.74 -0.38 38.67
N LEU A 10 -6.41 -0.45 37.38
CA LEU A 10 -6.81 -1.53 36.47
C LEU A 10 -5.59 -2.04 35.71
N GLU A 11 -5.44 -3.36 35.64
CA GLU A 11 -4.56 -4.07 34.72
C GLU A 11 -5.43 -5.12 34.01
N ALA A 12 -5.65 -4.92 32.71
CA ALA A 12 -6.52 -5.77 31.90
C ALA A 12 -5.85 -6.12 30.57
N GLU A 13 -6.32 -7.18 29.94
CA GLU A 13 -5.93 -7.52 28.56
C GLU A 13 -7.17 -7.55 27.68
N CYS A 14 -7.04 -7.00 26.48
CA CYS A 14 -8.03 -7.18 25.41
C CYS A 14 -7.36 -7.77 24.17
N THR A 15 -8.17 -8.36 23.30
CA THR A 15 -7.72 -8.96 22.04
C THR A 15 -8.49 -8.33 20.91
N LEU A 16 -7.78 -7.71 19.97
CA LEU A 16 -8.37 -7.16 18.76
C LEU A 16 -8.22 -8.17 17.61
N GLY A 17 -9.33 -8.56 17.00
CA GLY A 17 -9.37 -9.55 15.95
C GLY A 17 -10.57 -9.41 15.02
N LEU A 18 -10.38 -9.79 13.75
CA LEU A 18 -11.36 -9.61 12.67
C LEU A 18 -12.68 -10.38 12.86
N ALA A 19 -12.73 -11.34 13.78
CA ALA A 19 -13.93 -12.10 14.08
C ALA A 19 -14.88 -11.34 15.03
N ASP A 20 -14.34 -10.55 15.96
CA ASP A 20 -15.14 -9.82 16.95
C ASP A 20 -15.23 -8.33 16.64
N ASP A 21 -14.09 -7.72 16.30
CA ASP A 21 -13.95 -6.30 16.00
C ASP A 21 -14.32 -6.01 14.54
N LEU A 22 -15.60 -6.16 14.22
CA LEU A 22 -16.12 -6.07 12.85
C LEU A 22 -15.84 -4.70 12.19
N PHE A 23 -15.71 -3.64 12.99
CA PHE A 23 -15.29 -2.32 12.51
C PHE A 23 -13.94 -2.32 11.77
N LEU A 24 -13.05 -3.30 12.03
CA LEU A 24 -11.76 -3.42 11.37
C LEU A 24 -11.86 -3.83 9.89
N HIS A 25 -12.99 -4.39 9.47
CA HIS A 25 -13.29 -4.59 8.03
C HIS A 25 -13.55 -3.25 7.32
N ASP A 26 -13.93 -2.23 8.08
CA ASP A 26 -14.28 -0.90 7.59
C ASP A 26 -13.19 0.16 7.85
N HIS A 27 -12.17 -0.16 8.63
CA HIS A 27 -11.00 0.70 8.82
C HIS A 27 -9.71 0.02 8.31
N THR A 28 -9.63 -0.08 6.98
CA THR A 28 -8.53 -0.71 6.23
C THR A 28 -7.83 0.31 5.33
N LEU A 29 -6.50 0.26 5.25
CA LEU A 29 -5.70 1.08 4.33
C LEU A 29 -5.85 0.56 2.89
N GLY A 30 -6.96 0.97 2.27
CA GLY A 30 -7.45 0.51 0.98
C GLY A 30 -8.68 -0.37 1.10
N ARG A 31 -9.37 -0.61 -0.01
CA ARG A 31 -10.63 -1.38 -0.04
C ARG A 31 -10.84 -2.03 -1.40
N ALA A 32 -11.66 -3.10 -1.44
CA ALA A 32 -12.03 -3.81 -2.66
C ALA A 32 -10.78 -4.22 -3.48
N ILE A 33 -9.88 -4.94 -2.83
CA ILE A 33 -8.54 -5.23 -3.35
C ILE A 33 -8.46 -6.48 -4.22
N ALA A 34 -9.51 -7.29 -4.22
CA ALA A 34 -9.68 -8.48 -5.03
C ALA A 34 -11.11 -8.49 -5.59
N ALA A 35 -11.26 -8.71 -6.89
CA ALA A 35 -12.56 -8.85 -7.53
C ALA A 35 -13.12 -10.27 -7.36
N GLN A 36 -12.25 -11.27 -7.23
CA GLN A 36 -12.63 -12.68 -7.13
C GLN A 36 -12.79 -13.16 -5.67
N ASP A 37 -12.25 -12.40 -4.71
CA ASP A 37 -12.37 -12.68 -3.28
C ASP A 37 -12.75 -11.40 -2.50
N PRO A 38 -14.06 -11.10 -2.38
CA PRO A 38 -14.52 -9.93 -1.63
C PRO A 38 -14.19 -9.99 -0.13
N ALA A 39 -13.85 -11.17 0.42
CA ALA A 39 -13.48 -11.32 1.82
C ALA A 39 -12.00 -10.96 2.07
N LEU A 40 -11.18 -10.86 1.02
CA LEU A 40 -9.79 -10.47 1.16
C LEU A 40 -9.67 -8.98 1.54
N LEU A 41 -9.27 -8.73 2.78
CA LEU A 41 -9.06 -7.38 3.29
C LEU A 41 -7.70 -6.81 2.88
N ALA A 42 -7.69 -5.49 2.65
CA ALA A 42 -6.49 -4.66 2.73
C ALA A 42 -5.95 -4.65 4.18
N LEU A 43 -4.93 -3.83 4.47
CA LEU A 43 -4.33 -3.81 5.81
C LEU A 43 -5.29 -3.17 6.83
N PRO A 44 -5.85 -3.93 7.79
CA PRO A 44 -6.67 -3.35 8.84
C PRO A 44 -5.77 -2.62 9.84
N ILE A 45 -6.21 -1.45 10.27
CA ILE A 45 -5.52 -0.60 11.23
C ILE A 45 -6.54 -0.11 12.25
N VAL A 46 -6.20 -0.16 13.54
CA VAL A 46 -7.09 0.38 14.58
C VAL A 46 -7.04 1.92 14.52
N PRO A 47 -8.17 2.62 14.39
CA PRO A 47 -8.20 4.08 14.48
C PRO A 47 -7.65 4.56 15.82
N LEU A 48 -6.99 5.72 15.83
CA LEU A 48 -6.57 6.36 17.09
C LEU A 48 -7.77 6.55 18.02
N THR A 49 -8.93 6.88 17.48
CA THR A 49 -10.15 7.17 18.22
C THR A 49 -10.76 5.95 18.89
N VAL A 50 -10.61 4.76 18.31
CA VAL A 50 -10.96 3.50 18.99
C VAL A 50 -9.97 3.22 20.12
N SER A 51 -8.69 3.57 19.94
CA SER A 51 -7.73 3.46 21.04
C SER A 51 -8.04 4.45 22.17
N MET A 52 -8.49 5.66 21.84
CA MET A 52 -9.00 6.64 22.79
C MET A 52 -10.25 6.14 23.53
N GLU A 53 -11.16 5.46 22.83
CA GLU A 53 -12.30 4.79 23.45
C GLU A 53 -11.86 3.74 24.48
N ILE A 54 -10.90 2.88 24.14
CA ILE A 54 -10.36 1.89 25.10
C ILE A 54 -9.76 2.57 26.34
N LEU A 55 -9.06 3.69 26.16
CA LEU A 55 -8.54 4.47 27.30
C LEU A 55 -9.68 5.00 28.18
N ALA A 56 -10.73 5.56 27.57
CA ALA A 56 -11.88 6.12 28.28
C ALA A 56 -12.69 5.04 29.03
N GLU A 57 -12.94 3.89 28.39
CA GLU A 57 -13.64 2.75 28.98
C GLU A 57 -12.89 2.19 30.19
N ALA A 58 -11.56 2.17 30.17
CA ALA A 58 -10.76 1.76 31.33
C ALA A 58 -10.99 2.66 32.55
N ALA A 59 -11.13 3.98 32.35
CA ALA A 59 -11.45 4.91 33.42
C ALA A 59 -12.92 4.82 33.86
N ALA A 60 -13.85 4.62 32.91
CA ALA A 60 -15.27 4.39 33.20
C ALA A 60 -15.48 3.11 34.03
N TYR A 61 -14.72 2.05 33.75
CA TYR A 61 -14.72 0.82 34.53
C TYR A 61 -14.30 1.06 36.00
N LEU A 62 -13.31 1.92 36.23
CA LEU A 62 -12.84 2.24 37.60
C LEU A 62 -13.80 3.14 38.38
N ARG A 63 -14.61 3.95 37.69
CA ARG A 63 -15.59 4.88 38.28
C ARG A 63 -16.94 4.82 37.55
N PRO A 64 -17.69 3.72 37.66
CA PRO A 64 -18.98 3.54 36.98
C PRO A 64 -20.06 4.47 37.52
N ASP A 65 -19.84 5.11 38.67
CA ASP A 65 -20.70 6.12 39.29
C ASP A 65 -20.52 7.52 38.67
N LEU A 66 -19.48 7.74 37.87
CA LEU A 66 -19.16 9.01 37.25
C LEU A 66 -19.31 8.95 35.73
N ARG A 67 -19.27 10.13 35.11
CA ARG A 67 -19.25 10.29 33.65
C ARG A 67 -17.83 10.59 33.20
N PHE A 68 -17.43 10.00 32.07
CA PHE A 68 -16.29 10.49 31.33
C PHE A 68 -16.61 11.88 30.76
N VAL A 69 -15.73 12.85 31.03
CA VAL A 69 -15.94 14.24 30.63
C VAL A 69 -14.80 14.78 29.79
N GLU A 70 -13.58 14.24 29.95
CA GLU A 70 -12.41 14.82 29.31
C GLU A 70 -11.24 13.84 29.18
N MET A 71 -10.49 14.00 28.10
CA MET A 71 -9.20 13.35 27.82
C MET A 71 -8.11 14.41 27.70
N ARG A 72 -6.93 14.20 28.29
CA ARG A 72 -5.78 15.12 28.19
C ARG A 72 -4.53 14.40 27.71
N GLY A 73 -3.75 15.09 26.88
CA GLY A 73 -2.38 14.70 26.54
C GLY A 73 -2.26 13.32 25.89
N VAL A 74 -3.18 12.98 24.99
CA VAL A 74 -3.15 11.70 24.28
C VAL A 74 -1.95 11.67 23.36
N ARG A 75 -1.18 10.59 23.42
CA ARG A 75 -0.02 10.40 22.55
C ARG A 75 0.00 8.98 22.04
N ALA A 76 -0.06 8.82 20.72
CA ALA A 76 0.15 7.56 20.03
C ALA A 76 1.57 7.52 19.46
N TYR A 77 2.31 6.50 19.85
CA TYR A 77 3.70 6.32 19.46
C TYR A 77 3.85 5.31 18.32
N ARG A 78 2.87 4.43 18.14
CA ARG A 78 2.82 3.40 17.09
C ARG A 78 1.38 3.16 16.68
N TRP A 79 1.20 2.70 15.44
CA TRP A 79 -0.09 2.17 14.97
C TRP A 79 -0.29 0.72 15.42
N ILE A 80 -1.56 0.32 15.54
CA ILE A 80 -1.95 -1.08 15.75
C ILE A 80 -2.41 -1.63 14.40
N LEU A 81 -1.51 -2.35 13.72
CA LEU A 81 -1.76 -2.98 12.42
C LEU A 81 -2.12 -4.45 12.62
N LEU A 82 -3.16 -4.94 11.94
CA LEU A 82 -3.54 -6.36 11.97
C LEU A 82 -2.91 -7.11 10.79
N GLU A 83 -1.57 -7.11 10.73
CA GLU A 83 -0.81 -7.90 9.73
C GLU A 83 -0.97 -9.41 9.95
N ALA A 84 -1.03 -9.82 11.21
CA ALA A 84 -1.22 -11.20 11.67
C ALA A 84 -2.20 -11.20 12.86
N PRO A 85 -3.52 -11.09 12.60
CA PRO A 85 -4.50 -11.08 13.67
C PRO A 85 -4.56 -12.43 14.41
N PRO A 86 -4.95 -12.44 15.70
CA PRO A 86 -5.35 -11.29 16.50
C PRO A 86 -4.17 -10.57 17.17
N VAL A 87 -4.36 -9.30 17.53
CA VAL A 87 -3.41 -8.51 18.33
C VAL A 87 -3.87 -8.49 19.79
N ARG A 88 -2.99 -8.86 20.72
CA ARG A 88 -3.29 -8.81 22.15
C ARG A 88 -2.69 -7.54 22.75
N LEU A 89 -3.51 -6.81 23.50
CA LEU A 89 -3.13 -5.56 24.15
C LEU A 89 -3.27 -5.69 25.65
N ARG A 90 -2.40 -5.01 26.39
CA ARG A 90 -2.56 -4.75 27.81
C ARG A 90 -2.97 -3.31 28.05
N ILE A 91 -3.87 -3.12 28.98
CA ILE A 91 -4.42 -1.84 29.43
C ILE A 91 -4.00 -1.66 30.89
N SER A 92 -3.27 -0.59 31.19
CA SER A 92 -2.94 -0.18 32.55
C SER A 92 -3.60 1.16 32.82
N ALA A 93 -4.45 1.24 33.85
CA ALA A 93 -5.04 2.49 34.32
C ALA A 93 -4.68 2.71 35.78
N ARG A 94 -4.17 3.89 36.11
CA ARG A 94 -3.77 4.26 37.48
C ARG A 94 -4.35 5.61 37.83
N ARG A 95 -4.98 5.69 39.00
CA ARG A 95 -5.43 6.97 39.55
C ARG A 95 -4.24 7.89 39.74
N VAL A 96 -4.43 9.15 39.42
CA VAL A 96 -3.46 10.22 39.66
C VAL A 96 -4.12 11.38 40.39
N GLU A 97 -3.35 12.10 41.20
CA GLU A 97 -3.78 13.34 41.82
C GLU A 97 -3.59 14.49 40.82
N ASP A 98 -4.60 14.74 39.98
CA ASP A 98 -4.61 15.83 39.00
C ASP A 98 -5.85 16.73 39.18
N GLY A 99 -5.83 17.51 40.25
CA GLY A 99 -6.92 18.43 40.61
C GLY A 99 -8.08 17.76 41.37
N PRO A 100 -9.24 18.43 41.46
CA PRO A 100 -10.34 17.99 42.31
C PRO A 100 -11.18 16.85 41.72
N ALA A 101 -11.13 16.68 40.39
CA ALA A 101 -11.85 15.63 39.68
C ALA A 101 -11.03 14.34 39.64
N PRO A 102 -11.64 13.15 39.83
CA PRO A 102 -10.94 11.88 39.66
C PRO A 102 -10.34 11.75 38.26
N ALA A 103 -9.03 11.49 38.19
CA ALA A 103 -8.29 11.37 36.95
C ALA A 103 -7.43 10.09 36.94
N PHE A 104 -7.29 9.50 35.76
CA PHE A 104 -6.62 8.21 35.57
C PHE A 104 -5.63 8.30 34.40
N HIS A 105 -4.35 8.06 34.67
CA HIS A 105 -3.40 7.85 33.59
C HIS A 105 -3.61 6.44 33.04
N VAL A 106 -3.91 6.35 31.75
CA VAL A 106 -4.19 5.08 31.07
C VAL A 106 -3.21 4.90 29.92
N SER A 107 -2.65 3.70 29.79
CA SER A 107 -1.77 3.34 28.68
C SER A 107 -2.13 1.97 28.09
N LEU A 108 -1.90 1.83 26.78
CA LEU A 108 -2.01 0.59 26.04
C LEU A 108 -0.61 0.14 25.61
N THR A 109 -0.30 -1.14 25.81
CA THR A 109 0.92 -1.80 25.32
C THR A 109 0.57 -3.08 24.59
N GLU A 110 1.47 -3.57 23.73
CA GLU A 110 1.31 -4.90 23.13
C GLU A 110 1.62 -5.96 24.18
N ALA A 111 0.74 -6.96 24.34
CA ALA A 111 0.93 -8.00 25.34
C ALA A 111 2.01 -9.01 24.89
N GLY A 112 2.98 -9.30 25.76
CA GLY A 112 4.14 -10.16 25.44
C GLY A 112 4.60 -11.01 26.63
N PRO A 113 5.81 -11.59 26.57
CA PRO A 113 6.44 -12.18 27.75
C PRO A 113 6.96 -11.07 28.70
N PRO A 114 6.88 -11.25 30.04
CA PRO A 114 7.10 -10.18 31.03
C PRO A 114 8.42 -9.38 30.89
N ALA A 115 9.49 -10.02 30.41
CA ALA A 115 10.79 -9.38 30.22
C ALA A 115 10.81 -8.31 29.11
N ALA A 116 9.95 -8.44 28.09
CA ALA A 116 9.81 -7.45 27.02
C ALA A 116 8.92 -6.25 27.44
N GLU A 117 8.17 -6.40 28.52
CA GLU A 117 7.09 -5.47 28.90
C GLU A 117 7.56 -4.34 29.81
N ALA A 118 8.54 -4.59 30.68
CA ALA A 118 9.02 -3.62 31.68
C ALA A 118 9.64 -2.34 31.09
N HIS A 119 9.99 -2.35 29.79
CA HIS A 119 10.62 -1.23 29.08
C HIS A 119 9.89 -0.87 27.78
N ALA A 120 8.71 -1.45 27.52
CA ALA A 120 7.96 -1.18 26.30
C ALA A 120 7.34 0.22 26.36
N ARG A 121 7.74 1.09 25.44
CA ARG A 121 7.04 2.36 25.20
C ARG A 121 5.57 2.06 24.88
N PRO A 122 4.60 2.79 25.45
CA PRO A 122 3.19 2.56 25.15
C PRO A 122 2.90 2.73 23.66
N ILE A 123 1.88 2.02 23.18
CA ILE A 123 1.28 2.24 21.86
C ILE A 123 0.54 3.57 21.87
N VAL A 124 -0.32 3.76 22.87
CA VAL A 124 -1.01 5.02 23.16
C VAL A 124 -1.13 5.20 24.67
N GLU A 125 -1.12 6.44 25.13
CA GLU A 125 -1.40 6.79 26.51
C GLU A 125 -2.13 8.13 26.60
N GLY A 126 -2.74 8.41 27.75
CA GLY A 126 -3.35 9.70 28.04
C GLY A 126 -3.96 9.74 29.44
N LEU A 127 -4.46 10.91 29.83
CA LEU A 127 -5.12 11.12 31.11
C LEU A 127 -6.63 11.25 30.91
N MET A 128 -7.40 10.42 31.62
CA MET A 128 -8.86 10.34 31.55
C MET A 128 -9.47 11.00 32.78
N VAL A 129 -10.36 11.97 32.61
CA VAL A 129 -10.98 12.72 33.70
C VAL A 129 -12.46 12.38 33.81
N MET A 130 -12.89 12.07 35.03
CA MET A 130 -14.24 11.67 35.38
C MET A 130 -14.90 12.72 36.26
N ALA A 131 -16.21 12.94 36.10
CA ALA A 131 -16.97 13.86 36.93
C ALA A 131 -18.45 13.44 37.05
N ALA A 132 -19.14 13.94 38.09
CA ALA A 132 -20.57 13.66 38.26
C ALA A 132 -21.43 14.31 37.16
N GLN A 133 -20.97 15.44 36.63
CA GLN A 133 -21.65 16.22 35.60
C GLN A 133 -20.64 16.73 34.57
N ARG A 134 -21.10 16.88 33.33
CA ARG A 134 -20.30 17.52 32.26
C ARG A 134 -20.16 19.02 32.56
N PRO A 135 -19.03 19.65 32.23
CA PRO A 135 -18.86 21.09 32.40
C PRO A 135 -19.82 21.87 31.50
N SER A 136 -20.14 23.11 31.88
CA SER A 136 -20.89 24.01 31.00
C SER A 136 -20.07 24.36 29.75
N PRO A 137 -20.67 24.37 28.55
CA PRO A 137 -19.95 24.70 27.33
C PRO A 137 -19.52 26.19 27.34
N PRO A 138 -18.28 26.50 26.92
CA PRO A 138 -17.91 27.88 26.61
C PRO A 138 -18.70 28.41 25.40
N PRO A 139 -18.85 29.74 25.26
CA PRO A 139 -19.40 30.33 24.05
C PRO A 139 -18.58 29.94 22.81
N VAL A 140 -19.27 29.63 21.70
CA VAL A 140 -18.64 29.39 20.40
C VAL A 140 -18.99 30.52 19.46
N ALA A 141 -17.96 31.16 18.90
CA ALA A 141 -18.13 32.12 17.81
C ALA A 141 -18.25 31.37 16.48
N PRO A 142 -19.02 31.88 15.51
CA PRO A 142 -18.99 31.35 14.15
C PRO A 142 -17.57 31.30 13.60
N LEU A 143 -17.18 30.18 13.00
CA LEU A 143 -15.86 30.05 12.38
C LEU A 143 -15.74 30.96 11.16
N ALA A 144 -14.89 31.99 11.25
CA ALA A 144 -14.44 32.76 10.10
C ALA A 144 -13.21 32.08 9.47
N LEU A 145 -13.29 31.83 8.17
CA LEU A 145 -12.26 31.18 7.34
C LEU A 145 -11.56 32.20 6.43
N GLN A 146 -10.25 32.06 6.26
CA GLN A 146 -9.47 32.85 5.30
C GLN A 146 -9.61 32.29 3.90
N ASP A 147 -9.90 33.16 2.92
CA ASP A 147 -10.19 32.80 1.53
C ASP A 147 -11.25 31.68 1.44
N GLU A 148 -12.37 31.87 2.15
CA GLU A 148 -13.47 30.91 2.19
C GLU A 148 -13.98 30.55 0.79
N GLN A 149 -14.06 29.24 0.53
CA GLN A 149 -14.59 28.67 -0.70
C GLN A 149 -15.47 27.45 -0.36
N PRO A 150 -16.48 27.14 -1.19
CA PRO A 150 -17.13 25.84 -1.15
C PRO A 150 -16.09 24.73 -1.33
N SER A 151 -16.22 23.64 -0.56
CA SER A 151 -15.41 22.44 -0.77
C SER A 151 -16.01 21.59 -1.88
N ARG A 152 -15.19 20.74 -2.51
CA ARG A 152 -15.67 19.74 -3.49
C ARG A 152 -16.21 18.46 -2.85
N TRP A 153 -16.05 18.27 -1.54
CA TRP A 153 -16.33 17.00 -0.86
C TRP A 153 -17.79 16.93 -0.40
N HIS A 154 -18.64 16.29 -1.21
CA HIS A 154 -20.05 16.08 -0.91
C HIS A 154 -20.50 14.66 -1.26
N GLY A 155 -21.37 14.08 -0.43
CA GLY A 155 -22.01 12.80 -0.68
C GLY A 155 -20.99 11.69 -0.95
N GLN A 156 -21.22 10.88 -1.98
CA GLN A 156 -20.37 9.72 -2.29
C GLN A 156 -18.91 10.08 -2.60
N LYS A 157 -18.63 11.29 -3.12
CA LYS A 157 -17.25 11.72 -3.46
C LYS A 157 -16.30 11.69 -2.27
N VAL A 158 -16.81 11.94 -1.05
CA VAL A 158 -16.01 11.90 0.18
C VAL A 158 -15.27 10.56 0.29
N TYR A 159 -15.96 9.45 0.06
CA TYR A 159 -15.44 8.09 0.24
C TYR A 159 -15.07 7.39 -1.08
N ASP A 160 -15.51 7.93 -2.21
CA ASP A 160 -15.11 7.44 -3.53
C ASP A 160 -13.74 7.94 -3.95
N GLU A 161 -13.41 9.18 -3.60
CA GLU A 161 -12.20 9.86 -4.07
C GLU A 161 -11.30 10.35 -2.92
N GLY A 162 -11.83 10.49 -1.69
CA GLY A 162 -11.13 11.15 -0.58
C GLY A 162 -10.64 10.26 0.56
N MET A 163 -11.32 9.14 0.83
CA MET A 163 -11.10 8.36 2.05
C MET A 163 -11.20 6.83 1.82
N PHE A 164 -10.44 6.05 2.60
CA PHE A 164 -10.46 4.57 2.52
C PHE A 164 -11.55 3.91 3.40
N HIS A 165 -12.21 4.70 4.25
CA HIS A 165 -13.20 4.25 5.23
C HIS A 165 -14.39 3.48 4.61
N GLY A 166 -14.75 2.39 5.26
CA GLY A 166 -15.90 1.54 4.99
C GLY A 166 -17.13 2.00 5.77
N PRO A 167 -18.31 1.40 5.51
CA PRO A 167 -19.59 1.82 6.05
C PRO A 167 -19.61 2.24 7.53
N ALA A 168 -18.98 1.50 8.44
CA ALA A 168 -18.96 1.83 9.87
C ALA A 168 -18.32 3.19 10.22
N PHE A 169 -17.45 3.73 9.35
CA PHE A 169 -16.75 5.00 9.55
C PHE A 169 -17.14 6.09 8.53
N ARG A 170 -18.21 5.88 7.76
CA ARG A 170 -18.69 6.86 6.77
C ARG A 170 -19.56 7.95 7.37
N ALA A 171 -18.97 8.71 8.28
CA ALA A 171 -19.67 9.71 9.09
C ALA A 171 -19.56 11.16 8.56
N VAL A 172 -18.73 11.44 7.56
CA VAL A 172 -18.66 12.77 6.92
C VAL A 172 -19.69 12.82 5.79
N ASP A 173 -20.77 13.59 5.98
CA ASP A 173 -21.84 13.77 4.99
C ASP A 173 -21.40 14.74 3.88
N ALA A 174 -20.86 15.90 4.29
CA ALA A 174 -20.33 16.91 3.40
C ALA A 174 -19.33 17.82 4.11
N VAL A 175 -18.27 18.21 3.41
CA VAL A 175 -17.50 19.41 3.76
C VAL A 175 -18.18 20.57 3.06
N THR A 176 -18.80 21.46 3.82
CA THR A 176 -19.59 22.56 3.27
C THR A 176 -18.70 23.69 2.75
N ARG A 177 -17.66 24.03 3.52
CA ARG A 177 -16.78 25.16 3.26
C ARG A 177 -15.37 24.87 3.73
N ARG A 178 -14.39 25.47 3.05
CA ARG A 178 -12.98 25.44 3.43
C ARG A 178 -12.35 26.81 3.26
N GLY A 179 -11.29 27.06 4.01
CA GLY A 179 -10.37 28.18 3.82
C GLY A 179 -8.93 27.71 3.92
N ARG A 180 -7.98 28.64 3.88
CA ARG A 180 -6.55 28.34 4.09
C ARG A 180 -6.22 27.91 5.52
N ASP A 181 -7.11 28.17 6.47
CA ASP A 181 -6.90 27.99 7.90
C ASP A 181 -7.98 27.11 8.57
N GLY A 182 -8.73 26.33 7.79
CA GLY A 182 -9.75 25.45 8.35
C GLY A 182 -10.83 24.99 7.38
N ALA A 183 -11.83 24.28 7.93
CA ALA A 183 -13.00 23.82 7.20
C ALA A 183 -14.22 23.63 8.11
N VAL A 184 -15.39 23.55 7.49
CA VAL A 184 -16.67 23.24 8.14
C VAL A 184 -17.33 22.06 7.44
N ALA A 185 -17.69 21.03 8.19
CA ALA A 185 -18.39 19.85 7.70
C ALA A 185 -19.66 19.55 8.48
N ILE A 186 -20.54 18.75 7.86
CA ILE A 186 -21.66 18.10 8.52
C ILE A 186 -21.28 16.63 8.70
N LEU A 187 -21.37 16.16 9.94
CA LEU A 187 -21.10 14.78 10.33
C LEU A 187 -22.39 14.09 10.76
N ARG A 188 -22.53 12.81 10.45
CA ARG A 188 -23.62 11.92 10.87
C ARG A 188 -23.07 10.53 11.11
N THR A 189 -22.95 10.14 12.38
CA THR A 189 -22.49 8.79 12.75
C THR A 189 -23.43 7.73 12.19
N PRO A 190 -22.94 6.74 11.42
CA PRO A 190 -23.73 5.60 10.99
C PRO A 190 -24.30 4.81 12.19
N PRO A 191 -25.29 3.92 11.98
CA PRO A 191 -25.68 2.94 12.98
C PRO A 191 -24.45 2.17 13.49
N LEU A 192 -24.38 1.98 14.80
CA LEU A 192 -23.28 1.24 15.46
C LEU A 192 -23.59 -0.27 15.56
N ASP A 193 -24.76 -0.70 15.09
CA ASP A 193 -25.14 -2.10 15.06
C ASP A 193 -24.13 -2.92 14.25
N GLY A 194 -23.63 -3.99 14.85
CA GLY A 194 -22.61 -4.84 14.21
C GLY A 194 -21.22 -4.22 14.15
N PHE A 195 -20.93 -3.17 14.93
CA PHE A 195 -19.56 -2.69 15.13
C PHE A 195 -18.68 -3.72 15.86
N LEU A 196 -19.30 -4.48 16.77
CA LEU A 196 -18.72 -5.64 17.46
C LEU A 196 -19.64 -6.86 17.28
N HIS A 197 -19.07 -8.06 17.14
CA HIS A 197 -19.84 -9.30 17.07
C HIS A 197 -20.40 -9.70 18.44
N SER A 198 -19.56 -9.66 19.48
CA SER A 198 -19.89 -10.03 20.86
C SER A 198 -20.92 -9.11 21.52
N GLN A 199 -21.01 -7.85 21.06
CA GLN A 199 -21.98 -6.86 21.52
C GLN A 199 -22.64 -6.18 20.32
N PRO A 200 -23.76 -6.73 19.79
CA PRO A 200 -24.36 -6.26 18.55
C PRO A 200 -24.83 -4.80 18.56
N ALA A 201 -25.17 -4.24 19.72
CA ALA A 201 -25.55 -2.85 19.90
C ALA A 201 -24.65 -2.20 20.98
N PRO A 202 -23.38 -1.89 20.63
CA PRO A 202 -22.45 -1.32 21.60
C PRO A 202 -22.78 0.14 21.89
N SER A 203 -22.49 0.56 23.10
CA SER A 203 -22.53 1.96 23.52
C SER A 203 -21.13 2.40 23.88
N PHE A 204 -20.68 3.51 23.32
CA PHE A 204 -19.32 4.03 23.54
C PHE A 204 -19.33 5.27 24.42
N VAL A 205 -18.27 5.43 25.22
CA VAL A 205 -18.08 6.50 26.19
C VAL A 205 -17.48 7.76 25.57
N ALA A 206 -16.61 7.62 24.56
CA ALA A 206 -15.86 8.70 23.90
C ALA A 206 -16.19 8.86 22.40
N GLU A 207 -17.27 8.24 21.91
CA GLU A 207 -17.85 8.44 20.56
C GLU A 207 -16.84 8.23 19.39
N PRO A 208 -16.14 7.07 19.32
CA PRO A 208 -14.96 6.88 18.48
C PRO A 208 -15.19 7.15 16.98
N VAL A 209 -16.37 6.84 16.46
CA VAL A 209 -16.73 7.06 15.04
C VAL A 209 -16.92 8.55 14.73
N LEU A 210 -17.56 9.30 15.63
CA LEU A 210 -17.76 10.74 15.43
C LEU A 210 -16.43 11.50 15.53
N ILE A 211 -15.59 11.12 16.51
CA ILE A 211 -14.27 11.71 16.68
C ILE A 211 -13.35 11.35 15.50
N ASP A 212 -13.47 10.14 14.95
CA ASP A 212 -12.73 9.76 13.74
C ASP A 212 -13.14 10.64 12.56
N ALA A 213 -14.45 10.88 12.38
CA ALA A 213 -14.98 11.75 11.34
C ALA A 213 -14.50 13.21 11.46
N ALA A 214 -14.32 13.70 12.69
CA ALA A 214 -13.69 14.99 12.94
C ALA A 214 -12.23 15.03 12.45
N GLY A 215 -11.48 13.94 12.65
CA GLY A 215 -10.14 13.77 12.05
C GLY A 215 -10.18 13.63 10.52
N GLN A 216 -11.19 12.94 9.96
CA GLN A 216 -11.37 12.82 8.51
C GLN A 216 -11.55 14.19 7.84
N LEU A 217 -12.18 15.17 8.50
CA LEU A 217 -12.27 16.54 8.00
C LEU A 217 -10.88 17.14 7.74
N ILE A 218 -9.92 16.90 8.64
CA ILE A 218 -8.54 17.38 8.48
C ILE A 218 -7.89 16.71 7.27
N GLY A 219 -8.07 15.38 7.12
CA GLY A 219 -7.59 14.64 5.95
C GLY A 219 -8.18 15.13 4.63
N LEU A 220 -9.47 15.46 4.58
CA LEU A 220 -10.12 16.03 3.39
C LEU A 220 -9.62 17.45 3.10
N TRP A 221 -9.41 18.25 4.14
CA TRP A 221 -8.87 19.60 4.02
C TRP A 221 -7.43 19.58 3.47
N THR A 222 -6.55 18.71 3.98
CA THR A 222 -5.18 18.57 3.45
C THR A 222 -5.18 18.06 2.02
N LEU A 223 -6.07 17.11 1.71
CA LEU A 223 -6.19 16.53 0.37
C LEU A 223 -6.57 17.57 -0.70
N GLU A 224 -7.43 18.52 -0.34
CA GLU A 224 -7.93 19.58 -1.21
C GLU A 224 -7.00 20.80 -1.29
N ASN A 225 -6.36 21.20 -0.17
CA ASN A 225 -5.56 22.42 -0.13
C ASN A 225 -4.06 22.20 -0.43
N LEU A 226 -3.53 20.99 -0.31
CA LEU A 226 -2.09 20.74 -0.41
C LEU A 226 -1.73 19.95 -1.67
N ALA A 227 -0.69 20.41 -2.38
CA ALA A 227 -0.11 19.68 -3.50
C ALA A 227 0.72 18.46 -3.05
N GLN A 228 1.39 18.55 -1.89
CA GLN A 228 2.26 17.53 -1.32
C GLN A 228 2.06 17.41 0.20
N GLY A 229 2.43 16.27 0.78
CA GLY A 229 2.24 16.04 2.22
C GLY A 229 0.76 16.08 2.60
N PHE A 230 -0.12 15.64 1.70
CA PHE A 230 -1.57 15.78 1.82
C PHE A 230 -2.25 14.59 2.49
N VAL A 231 -1.52 13.47 2.65
CA VAL A 231 -1.97 12.33 3.45
C VAL A 231 -1.53 12.55 4.89
N VAL A 232 -2.45 12.40 5.82
CA VAL A 232 -2.23 12.66 7.24
C VAL A 232 -2.73 11.49 8.09
N PHE A 233 -2.04 11.25 9.20
CA PHE A 233 -2.48 10.30 10.22
C PHE A 233 -2.34 10.92 11.61
N PRO A 234 -3.36 10.78 12.46
CA PRO A 234 -3.37 11.41 13.78
C PRO A 234 -2.43 10.67 14.73
N TYR A 235 -1.78 11.41 15.62
CA TYR A 235 -0.88 10.82 16.60
C TYR A 235 -0.89 11.51 17.97
N GLN A 236 -1.48 12.70 18.08
CA GLN A 236 -1.52 13.42 19.35
C GLN A 236 -2.80 14.26 19.46
N LEU A 237 -3.28 14.40 20.70
CA LEU A 237 -4.37 15.29 21.05
C LEU A 237 -4.05 15.95 22.40
N ALA A 238 -4.10 17.28 22.47
CA ALA A 238 -3.86 17.98 23.73
C ALA A 238 -5.05 17.82 24.69
N ARG A 239 -6.29 18.01 24.21
CA ARG A 239 -7.49 17.91 25.06
C ARG A 239 -8.75 17.58 24.26
N LEU A 240 -9.55 16.63 24.73
CA LEU A 240 -10.93 16.38 24.25
C LEU A 240 -11.89 16.60 25.42
N THR A 241 -12.96 17.36 25.23
CA THR A 241 -13.95 17.66 26.29
C THR A 241 -15.37 17.47 25.78
N PHE A 242 -16.22 16.82 26.59
CA PHE A 242 -17.65 16.62 26.33
C PHE A 242 -18.50 17.54 27.21
N TYR A 243 -19.39 18.34 26.62
CA TYR A 243 -20.20 19.35 27.31
C TYR A 243 -21.69 19.01 27.41
N GLY A 244 -22.30 18.51 26.33
CA GLY A 244 -23.70 18.04 26.33
C GLY A 244 -23.78 16.52 26.28
N PRO A 245 -24.95 15.88 26.09
CA PRO A 245 -25.09 14.41 25.94
C PRO A 245 -24.30 13.84 24.75
N PRO A 246 -24.17 12.51 24.59
CA PRO A 246 -23.60 11.91 23.37
C PRO A 246 -24.49 12.14 22.15
N PHE A 247 -23.92 12.23 20.95
CA PHE A 247 -24.70 12.29 19.71
C PHE A 247 -25.35 10.93 19.42
N ARG A 248 -26.60 10.95 18.94
CA ARG A 248 -27.26 9.73 18.46
C ARG A 248 -26.78 9.39 17.05
N PRO A 249 -26.69 8.11 16.67
CA PRO A 249 -26.52 7.73 15.27
C PRO A 249 -27.53 8.45 14.37
N GLY A 250 -27.05 9.03 13.27
CA GLY A 250 -27.83 9.84 12.32
C GLY A 250 -28.07 11.31 12.71
N GLU A 251 -27.89 11.69 13.98
CA GLU A 251 -27.95 13.09 14.44
C GLU A 251 -26.88 13.92 13.70
N ALA A 252 -27.25 15.12 13.25
CA ALA A 252 -26.32 15.99 12.56
C ALA A 252 -25.40 16.68 13.57
N ALA A 253 -24.09 16.62 13.34
CA ALA A 253 -23.12 17.46 14.03
C ALA A 253 -22.45 18.42 13.04
N THR A 254 -22.48 19.72 13.32
CA THR A 254 -21.65 20.67 12.59
C THR A 254 -20.24 20.63 13.15
N CYS A 255 -19.28 20.20 12.34
CA CYS A 255 -17.87 20.12 12.70
C CYS A 255 -17.12 21.33 12.15
N GLN A 256 -16.59 22.17 13.04
CA GLN A 256 -15.81 23.35 12.69
C GLN A 256 -14.36 23.12 13.08
N ALA A 257 -13.44 23.14 12.12
CA ALA A 257 -12.02 22.93 12.36
C ALA A 257 -11.23 24.18 11.97
N ARG A 258 -10.41 24.67 12.89
CA ARG A 258 -9.34 25.64 12.62
C ARG A 258 -8.03 24.88 12.55
N THR A 259 -7.28 25.07 11.46
CA THR A 259 -6.13 24.25 11.13
C THR A 259 -4.92 25.11 10.79
N ALA A 260 -3.75 24.69 11.27
CA ALA A 260 -2.47 25.31 10.95
C ALA A 260 -1.43 24.26 10.55
N LEU A 261 -0.64 24.58 9.53
CA LEU A 261 0.53 23.78 9.18
C LEU A 261 1.68 24.12 10.12
N LEU A 262 2.34 23.08 10.65
CA LEU A 262 3.50 23.22 11.51
C LEU A 262 4.76 22.75 10.80
N GLU A 263 5.91 23.17 11.31
CA GLU A 263 7.21 22.64 10.89
C GLU A 263 7.31 21.12 11.10
N GLY A 264 8.16 20.47 10.29
CA GLY A 264 8.43 19.04 10.41
C GLY A 264 7.33 18.14 9.85
N SER A 265 6.62 18.57 8.80
CA SER A 265 5.54 17.79 8.16
C SER A 265 4.41 17.47 9.13
N ARG A 266 3.94 18.47 9.88
CA ARG A 266 2.82 18.32 10.81
C ARG A 266 1.68 19.28 10.49
N VAL A 267 0.49 18.94 10.95
CA VAL A 267 -0.69 19.80 10.96
C VAL A 267 -1.31 19.73 12.34
N THR A 268 -1.80 20.85 12.85
CA THR A 268 -2.54 20.94 14.11
C THR A 268 -3.91 21.56 13.89
N SER A 269 -4.91 21.09 14.63
CA SER A 269 -6.27 21.58 14.54
C SER A 269 -6.96 21.68 15.90
N ASP A 270 -7.78 22.72 16.04
CA ASP A 270 -8.80 22.82 17.08
C ASP A 270 -10.16 22.60 16.42
N ILE A 271 -10.97 21.72 17.00
CA ILE A 271 -12.19 21.22 16.38
C ILE A 271 -13.36 21.31 17.35
N ASP A 272 -14.44 21.96 16.92
CA ASP A 272 -15.71 22.06 17.63
C ASP A 272 -16.80 21.24 16.94
N LEU A 273 -17.53 20.44 17.72
CA LEU A 273 -18.72 19.72 17.28
C LEU A 273 -19.96 20.34 17.92
N LEU A 274 -20.81 20.91 17.08
CA LEU A 274 -22.03 21.60 17.47
C LEU A 274 -23.25 20.77 17.09
N ASP A 275 -24.30 20.78 17.91
CA ASP A 275 -25.59 20.22 17.51
C ASP A 275 -26.37 21.15 16.56
N GLU A 276 -27.57 20.73 16.14
CA GLU A 276 -28.44 21.48 15.22
C GLU A 276 -28.87 22.86 15.75
N SER A 277 -28.82 23.08 17.07
CA SER A 277 -29.09 24.38 17.69
C SER A 277 -27.88 25.32 17.69
N GLY A 278 -26.71 24.81 17.30
CA GLY A 278 -25.43 25.50 17.39
C GLY A 278 -24.76 25.41 18.75
N ALA A 279 -25.26 24.58 19.67
CA ALA A 279 -24.67 24.40 20.98
C ALA A 279 -23.46 23.47 20.91
N LEU A 280 -22.37 23.85 21.61
CA LEU A 280 -21.16 23.05 21.68
C LEU A 280 -21.38 21.77 22.49
N ARG A 281 -21.10 20.63 21.86
CA ARG A 281 -21.24 19.30 22.48
C ARG A 281 -19.90 18.67 22.76
N VAL A 282 -18.93 18.84 21.86
CA VAL A 282 -17.59 18.28 21.98
C VAL A 282 -16.56 19.27 21.45
N ARG A 283 -15.41 19.39 22.12
CA ARG A 283 -14.27 20.19 21.67
C ARG A 283 -12.99 19.37 21.72
N LEU A 284 -12.23 19.41 20.64
CA LEU A 284 -10.87 18.90 20.54
C LEU A 284 -9.92 20.09 20.42
N LEU A 285 -8.86 20.11 21.23
CA LEU A 285 -7.81 21.11 21.17
C LEU A 285 -6.48 20.42 20.89
N GLY A 286 -5.69 21.01 20.00
CA GLY A 286 -4.37 20.50 19.63
C GLY A 286 -4.42 19.07 19.11
N TRP A 287 -5.38 18.77 18.23
CA TRP A 287 -5.35 17.55 17.42
C TRP A 287 -4.19 17.67 16.43
N GLU A 288 -3.25 16.73 16.44
CA GLU A 288 -2.10 16.75 15.54
C GLU A 288 -2.02 15.51 14.67
N ASP A 289 -1.74 15.75 13.40
CA ASP A 289 -1.45 14.71 12.42
C ASP A 289 -0.05 14.85 11.83
N LYS A 290 0.56 13.69 11.54
CA LYS A 290 1.79 13.60 10.76
C LYS A 290 1.44 13.55 9.27
N ARG A 291 2.10 14.40 8.47
CA ARG A 291 1.94 14.47 7.01
C ARG A 291 2.92 13.52 6.31
N PHE A 292 2.41 12.82 5.30
CA PHE A 292 3.16 11.87 4.49
C PHE A 292 3.28 12.35 3.05
N HIS A 293 4.51 12.34 2.54
CA HIS A 293 4.83 12.71 1.18
C HIS A 293 4.73 11.48 0.29
N ILE A 294 3.54 11.20 -0.23
CA ILE A 294 3.32 10.18 -1.25
C ILE A 294 2.85 10.81 -2.56
N SER A 295 3.10 10.12 -3.68
CA SER A 295 2.62 10.57 -4.98
C SER A 295 1.09 10.44 -5.07
N ARG A 296 0.47 11.27 -5.91
CA ARG A 296 -0.97 11.13 -6.24
C ARG A 296 -1.28 9.75 -6.84
N ARG A 297 -0.32 9.14 -7.54
CA ARG A 297 -0.44 7.78 -8.08
C ARG A 297 -0.54 6.75 -6.96
N LEU A 298 0.40 6.74 -6.01
CA LEU A 298 0.35 5.83 -4.87
C LEU A 298 -0.94 6.01 -4.06
N TYR A 299 -1.34 7.26 -3.81
CA TYR A 299 -2.62 7.54 -3.14
C TYR A 299 -3.83 6.96 -3.91
N SER A 300 -3.90 7.16 -5.23
CA SER A 300 -4.98 6.62 -6.06
C SER A 300 -4.99 5.09 -6.09
N PHE A 301 -3.80 4.46 -6.05
CA PHE A 301 -3.63 3.02 -5.96
C PHE A 301 -4.14 2.49 -4.62
N ILE A 302 -3.78 3.13 -3.50
CA ILE A 302 -4.27 2.78 -2.16
C ILE A 302 -5.81 2.80 -2.13
N LEU A 303 -6.43 3.85 -2.67
CA LEU A 303 -7.89 3.96 -2.65
C LEU A 303 -8.58 2.89 -3.51
N ARG A 304 -8.05 2.58 -4.70
CA ARG A 304 -8.72 1.72 -5.69
C ARG A 304 -7.69 0.90 -6.50
N PRO A 305 -7.06 -0.13 -5.92
CA PRO A 305 -6.00 -0.89 -6.58
C PRO A 305 -6.49 -1.74 -7.77
N GLY A 306 -7.78 -2.05 -7.84
CA GLY A 306 -8.39 -2.70 -9.01
C GLY A 306 -8.70 -1.76 -10.20
N ARG A 307 -8.59 -0.44 -10.02
CA ARG A 307 -8.86 0.56 -11.08
C ARG A 307 -7.64 1.37 -11.46
N ASN A 308 -6.79 1.67 -10.48
CA ASN A 308 -5.58 2.46 -10.64
C ASN A 308 -4.37 1.55 -10.56
N ALA A 309 -3.32 1.87 -11.32
CA ALA A 309 -2.06 1.15 -11.29
C ALA A 309 -0.98 1.97 -10.57
N LEU A 310 -0.10 1.30 -9.84
CA LEU A 310 1.12 1.88 -9.30
C LEU A 310 2.19 2.05 -10.39
N SER A 311 2.19 1.14 -11.38
CA SER A 311 3.13 1.14 -12.50
C SER A 311 2.68 1.98 -13.70
N ASP A 312 3.67 2.50 -14.42
CA ASP A 312 3.49 3.12 -15.73
C ASP A 312 3.31 2.06 -16.81
N ALA A 313 2.47 2.36 -17.80
CA ALA A 313 2.48 1.62 -19.05
C ALA A 313 3.79 1.94 -19.77
N TRP A 314 4.48 0.92 -20.26
CA TRP A 314 5.79 1.12 -20.88
C TRP A 314 5.85 0.45 -22.25
N PRO A 315 5.36 1.10 -23.32
CA PRO A 315 5.34 0.53 -24.66
C PRO A 315 6.72 0.52 -25.33
N ALA A 316 7.64 1.42 -24.95
CA ALA A 316 8.96 1.58 -25.57
C ALA A 316 9.75 0.27 -25.77
N PRO A 317 9.75 -0.71 -24.83
CA PRO A 317 10.42 -2.00 -25.04
C PRO A 317 9.86 -2.85 -26.17
N LEU A 318 8.66 -2.54 -26.67
CA LEU A 318 7.97 -3.25 -27.74
C LEU A 318 7.99 -2.50 -29.08
N ASP A 319 8.55 -1.30 -29.13
CA ASP A 319 8.63 -0.52 -30.36
C ASP A 319 9.51 -1.24 -31.39
N GLY A 320 8.98 -1.44 -32.60
CA GLY A 320 9.68 -2.15 -33.68
C GLY A 320 9.71 -3.68 -33.51
N VAL A 321 9.11 -4.25 -32.46
CA VAL A 321 8.97 -5.70 -32.30
C VAL A 321 7.80 -6.20 -33.14
N SER A 322 8.06 -7.14 -34.04
CA SER A 322 7.01 -7.80 -34.82
C SER A 322 6.35 -8.90 -33.99
N LEU A 323 5.21 -8.58 -33.39
CA LEU A 323 4.38 -9.55 -32.65
C LEU A 323 3.48 -10.32 -33.62
N ARG A 324 3.12 -11.56 -33.27
CA ARG A 324 2.11 -12.33 -34.02
C ARG A 324 0.73 -11.68 -33.86
N GLN A 325 -0.17 -11.90 -34.82
CA GLN A 325 -1.53 -11.33 -34.76
C GLN A 325 -2.34 -11.77 -33.52
N ASP A 326 -2.04 -12.95 -32.98
CA ASP A 326 -2.65 -13.53 -31.79
C ASP A 326 -1.90 -13.22 -30.48
N GLN A 327 -0.78 -12.48 -30.56
CA GLN A 327 0.10 -12.21 -29.42
C GLN A 327 -0.17 -10.81 -28.85
N ASP A 328 -0.97 -10.76 -27.79
CA ASP A 328 -1.06 -9.56 -26.96
C ASP A 328 0.03 -9.54 -25.90
N VAL A 329 0.71 -8.40 -25.79
CA VAL A 329 1.79 -8.16 -24.84
C VAL A 329 1.57 -6.84 -24.12
N VAL A 330 1.85 -6.84 -22.82
CA VAL A 330 1.85 -5.63 -21.99
C VAL A 330 3.15 -5.56 -21.21
N CYS A 331 3.81 -4.41 -21.31
CA CYS A 331 4.98 -4.08 -20.50
C CYS A 331 4.64 -2.93 -19.55
N ARG A 332 5.07 -3.06 -18.29
CA ARG A 332 4.88 -2.04 -17.26
C ARG A 332 6.16 -1.80 -16.47
N ARG A 333 6.31 -0.59 -15.95
CA ARG A 333 7.47 -0.21 -15.12
C ARG A 333 7.07 0.52 -13.84
N ILE A 334 7.88 0.34 -12.81
CA ILE A 334 7.86 1.14 -11.59
C ILE A 334 9.25 1.76 -11.45
N GLY A 335 9.30 3.09 -11.50
CA GLY A 335 10.51 3.88 -11.26
C GLY A 335 10.32 4.85 -10.09
N ASP A 336 11.40 5.53 -9.70
CA ASP A 336 11.40 6.66 -8.77
C ASP A 336 10.71 6.41 -7.42
N TRP A 337 10.86 5.21 -6.86
CA TRP A 337 10.38 4.89 -5.52
C TRP A 337 11.19 5.58 -4.40
N ALA A 338 12.33 6.21 -4.72
CA ALA A 338 13.19 6.95 -3.79
C ALA A 338 12.43 8.06 -3.02
N VAL A 339 11.38 8.61 -3.63
CA VAL A 339 10.47 9.58 -2.98
C VAL A 339 9.78 8.99 -1.74
N TRP A 340 9.77 7.66 -1.59
CA TRP A 340 9.09 6.93 -0.52
C TRP A 340 10.06 6.24 0.46
N GLU A 341 11.37 6.47 0.34
CA GLU A 341 12.38 5.87 1.24
C GLU A 341 12.07 6.13 2.71
N SER A 342 11.64 7.36 3.02
CA SER A 342 11.18 7.72 4.35
C SER A 342 9.85 7.02 4.67
N ASN A 343 9.89 6.10 5.64
CA ASN A 343 8.78 5.21 6.03
C ASN A 343 8.45 4.10 4.99
N PHE A 344 9.43 3.68 4.18
CA PHE A 344 9.22 2.61 3.21
C PHE A 344 8.63 1.34 3.84
N ASP A 345 9.10 0.92 5.01
CA ASP A 345 8.63 -0.31 5.66
C ASP A 345 7.11 -0.31 5.88
N PHE A 346 6.54 0.81 6.33
CA PHE A 346 5.10 0.96 6.49
C PHE A 346 4.38 0.88 5.14
N TRP A 347 4.81 1.66 4.15
CA TRP A 347 4.18 1.66 2.83
C TRP A 347 4.33 0.33 2.10
N ALA A 348 5.43 -0.39 2.31
CA ALA A 348 5.65 -1.72 1.78
C ALA A 348 4.65 -2.73 2.36
N THR A 349 4.35 -2.64 3.66
CA THR A 349 3.28 -3.44 4.29
C THR A 349 1.91 -3.09 3.69
N VAL A 350 1.60 -1.80 3.52
CA VAL A 350 0.34 -1.37 2.86
C VAL A 350 0.26 -1.93 1.44
N LEU A 351 1.31 -1.77 0.64
CA LEU A 351 1.38 -2.29 -0.74
C LEU A 351 1.26 -3.82 -0.80
N ALA A 352 1.89 -4.53 0.13
CA ALA A 352 1.76 -5.99 0.23
C ALA A 352 0.30 -6.39 0.46
N HIS A 353 -0.42 -5.68 1.34
CA HIS A 353 -1.84 -5.95 1.58
C HIS A 353 -2.76 -5.45 0.46
N LEU A 354 -2.34 -4.52 -0.39
CA LEU A 354 -3.13 -4.09 -1.55
C LEU A 354 -2.99 -5.02 -2.75
N ALA A 355 -1.79 -5.58 -2.96
CA ALA A 355 -1.45 -6.25 -4.20
C ALA A 355 -1.22 -7.75 -4.09
N LEU A 356 -0.83 -8.27 -2.92
CA LEU A 356 -0.50 -9.69 -2.75
C LEU A 356 -1.69 -10.47 -2.22
N ASN A 357 -1.84 -11.71 -2.71
CA ASN A 357 -2.78 -12.66 -2.16
C ASN A 357 -2.23 -13.28 -0.84
N PRO A 358 -3.04 -14.04 -0.08
CA PRO A 358 -2.59 -14.61 1.20
C PRO A 358 -1.32 -15.46 1.13
N ARG A 359 -1.10 -16.24 0.06
CA ARG A 359 0.11 -17.07 -0.12
C ARG A 359 1.34 -16.22 -0.33
N GLU A 360 1.26 -15.23 -1.20
CA GLU A 360 2.34 -14.29 -1.46
C GLU A 360 2.66 -13.42 -0.24
N ARG A 361 1.66 -13.01 0.55
CA ARG A 361 1.87 -12.30 1.82
C ARG A 361 2.65 -13.17 2.82
N ALA A 362 2.43 -14.48 2.85
CA ALA A 362 3.21 -15.39 3.69
C ALA A 362 4.67 -15.49 3.23
N VAL A 363 4.90 -15.62 1.92
CA VAL A 363 6.25 -15.61 1.34
C VAL A 363 6.98 -14.30 1.65
N TRP A 364 6.34 -13.16 1.38
CA TRP A 364 6.92 -11.83 1.59
C TRP A 364 7.34 -11.58 3.04
N ARG A 365 6.52 -12.01 4.01
CA ARG A 365 6.84 -11.92 5.45
C ARG A 365 8.05 -12.77 5.82
N GLY A 366 8.21 -13.94 5.20
CA GLY A 366 9.33 -14.85 5.42
C GLY A 366 10.64 -14.47 4.71
N LEU A 367 10.64 -13.44 3.85
CA LEU A 367 11.86 -13.02 3.16
C LEU A 367 12.89 -12.45 4.15
N THR A 368 14.07 -13.04 4.15
CA THR A 368 15.26 -12.56 4.86
C THR A 368 16.25 -11.93 3.89
N GLY A 369 17.16 -11.09 4.40
CA GLY A 369 18.19 -10.42 3.62
C GLY A 369 18.10 -8.88 3.67
N PRO A 370 18.89 -8.18 2.84
CA PRO A 370 18.97 -6.73 2.89
C PRO A 370 17.66 -6.08 2.41
N PRO A 371 17.26 -4.91 2.93
CA PRO A 371 15.98 -4.26 2.60
C PRO A 371 15.67 -4.11 1.09
N PRO A 372 16.65 -3.80 0.21
CA PRO A 372 16.42 -3.77 -1.25
C PRO A 372 15.82 -5.06 -1.81
N ARG A 373 16.22 -6.24 -1.30
CA ARG A 373 15.72 -7.53 -1.78
C ARG A 373 14.21 -7.68 -1.55
N ARG A 374 13.73 -7.29 -0.36
CA ARG A 374 12.30 -7.38 -0.01
C ARG A 374 11.46 -6.36 -0.79
N ARG A 375 12.03 -5.16 -1.03
CA ARG A 375 11.45 -4.14 -1.91
C ARG A 375 11.32 -4.64 -3.34
N ASP A 376 12.43 -5.06 -3.95
CA ASP A 376 12.49 -5.44 -5.37
C ASP A 376 11.61 -6.65 -5.64
N TRP A 377 11.53 -7.58 -4.67
CA TRP A 377 10.57 -8.68 -4.72
C TRP A 377 9.13 -8.14 -4.79
N LEU A 378 8.72 -7.27 -3.86
CA LEU A 378 7.35 -6.75 -3.80
C LEU A 378 6.98 -5.96 -5.05
N LEU A 379 7.81 -4.98 -5.42
CA LEU A 379 7.57 -4.13 -6.58
C LEU A 379 7.56 -4.93 -7.89
N GLY A 380 8.44 -5.94 -8.01
CA GLY A 380 8.46 -6.87 -9.15
C GLY A 380 7.13 -7.60 -9.34
N ARG A 381 6.54 -8.09 -8.23
CA ARG A 381 5.25 -8.77 -8.29
C ARG A 381 4.12 -7.79 -8.58
N ILE A 382 4.15 -6.57 -8.03
CA ILE A 382 3.16 -5.53 -8.37
C ILE A 382 3.19 -5.22 -9.88
N ALA A 383 4.37 -4.95 -10.45
CA ALA A 383 4.51 -4.67 -11.87
C ALA A 383 4.03 -5.85 -12.74
N ALA A 384 4.38 -7.08 -12.38
CA ALA A 384 3.93 -8.30 -13.06
C ALA A 384 2.41 -8.47 -13.02
N LYS A 385 1.80 -8.34 -11.84
CA LYS A 385 0.36 -8.45 -11.66
C LYS A 385 -0.37 -7.37 -12.45
N GLU A 386 0.09 -6.13 -12.42
CA GLU A 386 -0.54 -5.05 -13.19
C GLU A 386 -0.37 -5.21 -14.71
N ALA A 387 0.74 -5.81 -15.17
CA ALA A 387 0.90 -6.20 -16.57
C ALA A 387 -0.12 -7.29 -16.97
N VAL A 388 -0.31 -8.32 -16.15
CA VAL A 388 -1.30 -9.38 -16.35
C VAL A 388 -2.73 -8.84 -16.32
N VAL A 389 -3.08 -8.03 -15.31
CA VAL A 389 -4.41 -7.40 -15.17
C VAL A 389 -4.72 -6.55 -16.41
N ALA A 390 -3.77 -5.72 -16.86
CA ALA A 390 -3.96 -4.89 -18.04
C ALA A 390 -4.10 -5.73 -19.32
N LEU A 391 -3.31 -6.80 -19.46
CA LEU A 391 -3.37 -7.73 -20.59
C LEU A 391 -4.73 -8.44 -20.66
N VAL A 392 -5.17 -9.03 -19.55
CA VAL A 392 -6.44 -9.76 -19.45
C VAL A 392 -7.63 -8.83 -19.66
N ARG A 393 -7.59 -7.62 -19.09
CA ARG A 393 -8.63 -6.61 -19.32
C ARG A 393 -8.72 -6.20 -20.79
N ARG A 394 -7.57 -5.98 -21.44
CA ARG A 394 -7.52 -5.58 -22.86
C ARG A 394 -8.09 -6.67 -23.77
N ARG A 395 -7.74 -7.95 -23.54
CA ARG A 395 -8.13 -9.05 -24.42
C ARG A 395 -9.53 -9.59 -24.14
N TYR A 396 -9.91 -9.69 -22.87
CA TYR A 396 -11.11 -10.41 -22.42
C TYR A 396 -12.14 -9.52 -21.73
N GLY A 397 -11.83 -8.24 -21.47
CA GLY A 397 -12.73 -7.33 -20.76
C GLY A 397 -12.93 -7.65 -19.28
N LEU A 398 -12.18 -8.63 -18.74
CA LEU A 398 -12.31 -9.06 -17.34
C LEU A 398 -11.64 -8.03 -16.40
N ALA A 399 -12.42 -7.53 -15.44
CA ALA A 399 -11.93 -6.63 -14.42
C ALA A 399 -11.30 -7.43 -13.26
N LEU A 400 -9.98 -7.35 -13.16
CA LEU A 400 -9.18 -7.96 -12.11
C LEU A 400 -8.46 -6.89 -11.30
N ALA A 401 -8.18 -7.19 -10.04
CA ALA A 401 -7.25 -6.45 -9.21
C ALA A 401 -5.93 -7.24 -9.06
N PRO A 402 -4.82 -6.60 -8.66
CA PRO A 402 -3.53 -7.29 -8.53
C PRO A 402 -3.56 -8.51 -7.58
N ALA A 403 -4.39 -8.48 -6.54
CA ALA A 403 -4.53 -9.60 -5.60
C ALA A 403 -5.23 -10.82 -6.20
N ASP A 404 -5.95 -10.69 -7.32
CA ASP A 404 -6.59 -11.81 -8.04
C ASP A 404 -5.59 -12.64 -8.86
N VAL A 405 -4.32 -12.21 -8.92
CA VAL A 405 -3.27 -12.82 -9.73
C VAL A 405 -2.15 -13.31 -8.81
N GLU A 406 -1.93 -14.61 -8.67
CA GLU A 406 -0.77 -15.14 -7.96
C GLU A 406 0.44 -15.18 -8.90
N ILE A 407 1.60 -14.68 -8.47
CA ILE A 407 2.88 -14.89 -9.16
C ILE A 407 3.69 -15.92 -8.35
N ALA A 408 3.53 -17.19 -8.73
CA ALA A 408 4.30 -18.29 -8.17
C ALA A 408 5.72 -18.34 -8.78
N THR A 409 6.57 -19.18 -8.21
CA THR A 409 7.91 -19.47 -8.73
C THR A 409 7.98 -20.95 -9.08
N ASP A 410 8.43 -21.28 -10.29
CA ASP A 410 8.60 -22.66 -10.72
C ASP A 410 9.89 -23.29 -10.16
N VAL A 411 10.15 -24.54 -10.55
CA VAL A 411 11.34 -25.30 -10.11
C VAL A 411 12.68 -24.70 -10.60
N HIS A 412 12.64 -23.84 -11.62
CA HIS A 412 13.81 -23.17 -12.20
C HIS A 412 13.93 -21.70 -11.76
N GLY A 413 13.03 -21.22 -10.91
CA GLY A 413 13.04 -19.83 -10.43
C GLY A 413 12.25 -18.86 -11.31
N ALA A 414 11.64 -19.32 -12.41
CA ALA A 414 10.86 -18.47 -13.31
C ALA A 414 9.48 -18.15 -12.71
N PRO A 415 8.97 -16.92 -12.90
CA PRO A 415 7.66 -16.54 -12.41
C PRO A 415 6.53 -17.19 -13.23
N GLN A 416 5.53 -17.74 -12.54
CA GLN A 416 4.36 -18.39 -13.15
C GLN A 416 3.08 -17.73 -12.65
N VAL A 417 2.21 -17.31 -13.58
CA VAL A 417 0.89 -16.81 -13.24
C VAL A 417 -0.01 -17.97 -12.82
N ARG A 418 -0.65 -17.87 -11.65
CA ARG A 418 -1.66 -18.81 -11.18
C ARG A 418 -2.91 -18.07 -10.74
N ALA A 419 -4.06 -18.52 -11.21
CA ALA A 419 -5.35 -18.05 -10.74
C ALA A 419 -6.48 -18.96 -11.24
N PRO A 420 -7.60 -19.09 -10.50
CA PRO A 420 -8.75 -19.88 -10.95
C PRO A 420 -9.36 -19.42 -12.28
N TRP A 421 -9.29 -18.12 -12.59
CA TRP A 421 -9.87 -17.56 -13.82
C TRP A 421 -9.10 -17.94 -15.08
N LEU A 422 -7.85 -18.43 -14.99
CA LEU A 422 -7.06 -18.86 -16.15
C LEU A 422 -7.71 -20.03 -16.88
N ASP A 423 -8.28 -20.99 -16.15
CA ASP A 423 -8.93 -22.17 -16.71
C ASP A 423 -10.09 -21.78 -17.65
N SER A 424 -10.76 -20.66 -17.36
CA SER A 424 -11.86 -20.14 -18.17
C SER A 424 -11.40 -19.40 -19.43
N LEU A 425 -10.13 -19.00 -19.53
CA LEU A 425 -9.60 -18.28 -20.69
C LEU A 425 -9.11 -19.20 -21.80
N GLY A 426 -8.80 -20.47 -21.49
CA GLY A 426 -8.23 -21.41 -22.47
C GLY A 426 -6.88 -20.95 -23.03
N CYS A 427 -6.13 -20.12 -22.30
CA CYS A 427 -4.82 -19.62 -22.69
C CYS A 427 -3.85 -19.61 -21.51
N ALA A 428 -2.55 -19.64 -21.80
CA ALA A 428 -1.52 -19.41 -20.78
C ALA A 428 -1.18 -17.91 -20.72
N VAL A 429 -0.73 -17.44 -19.55
CA VAL A 429 -0.16 -16.10 -19.39
C VAL A 429 1.30 -16.23 -18.96
N ALA A 430 2.21 -15.91 -19.86
CA ALA A 430 3.64 -15.86 -19.58
C ALA A 430 3.99 -14.50 -18.98
N VAL A 431 4.87 -14.49 -18.00
CA VAL A 431 5.33 -13.25 -17.35
C VAL A 431 6.83 -13.30 -17.12
N SER A 432 7.50 -12.14 -17.20
CA SER A 432 8.89 -11.97 -16.80
C SER A 432 9.05 -10.69 -16.01
N ILE A 433 9.99 -10.69 -15.07
CA ILE A 433 10.28 -9.58 -14.16
C ILE A 433 11.78 -9.24 -14.29
N ALA A 434 12.09 -7.94 -14.29
CA ALA A 434 13.45 -7.43 -14.18
C ALA A 434 13.51 -6.32 -13.15
N HIS A 435 14.64 -6.20 -12.45
CA HIS A 435 14.90 -5.08 -11.57
C HIS A 435 16.40 -4.76 -11.55
N SER A 436 16.75 -3.49 -11.71
CA SER A 436 18.13 -3.01 -11.57
C SER A 436 18.15 -1.53 -11.22
N GLY A 437 19.10 -1.10 -10.39
CA GLY A 437 19.30 0.31 -10.05
C GLY A 437 18.06 1.02 -9.48
N GLY A 438 17.17 0.30 -8.79
CA GLY A 438 15.92 0.86 -8.27
C GLY A 438 14.80 1.00 -9.32
N GLN A 439 14.97 0.48 -10.52
CA GLN A 439 13.93 0.33 -11.52
C GLN A 439 13.38 -1.09 -11.49
N VAL A 440 12.08 -1.23 -11.72
CA VAL A 440 11.41 -2.52 -11.84
C VAL A 440 10.58 -2.53 -13.11
N ALA A 441 10.67 -3.61 -13.87
CA ALA A 441 9.89 -3.81 -15.08
C ALA A 441 9.28 -5.21 -15.11
N ALA A 442 8.11 -5.33 -15.73
CA ALA A 442 7.50 -6.61 -15.99
C ALA A 442 6.85 -6.65 -17.36
N LEU A 443 6.93 -7.82 -17.99
CA LEU A 443 6.37 -8.11 -19.31
C LEU A 443 5.41 -9.28 -19.16
N ALA A 444 4.18 -9.14 -19.63
CA ALA A 444 3.20 -10.20 -19.69
C ALA A 444 2.74 -10.42 -21.14
N ALA A 445 2.58 -11.67 -21.55
CA ALA A 445 2.04 -12.03 -22.86
C ALA A 445 1.10 -13.23 -22.78
N LEU A 446 0.16 -13.30 -23.72
CA LEU A 446 -0.67 -14.47 -23.91
C LEU A 446 0.11 -15.54 -24.69
N GLY A 447 0.00 -16.79 -24.24
CA GLY A 447 0.45 -17.98 -24.95
C GLY A 447 -0.72 -18.92 -25.19
N ALA A 448 -0.59 -19.84 -26.15
CA ALA A 448 -1.55 -20.93 -26.28
C ALA A 448 -1.46 -21.84 -25.05
N ALA A 449 -2.59 -22.36 -24.57
CA ALA A 449 -2.65 -23.19 -23.36
C ALA A 449 -1.70 -24.40 -23.39
N ASP A 450 -1.52 -24.98 -24.58
CA ASP A 450 -0.68 -26.18 -24.80
C ASP A 450 0.73 -25.84 -25.31
N SER A 451 1.07 -24.56 -25.46
CA SER A 451 2.39 -24.12 -25.93
C SER A 451 3.28 -23.70 -24.76
N SER A 452 4.54 -24.14 -24.75
CA SER A 452 5.55 -23.58 -23.85
C SER A 452 6.09 -22.26 -24.42
N SER A 453 5.20 -21.28 -24.58
CA SER A 453 5.57 -19.92 -24.94
C SER A 453 6.11 -19.19 -23.71
N GLY A 454 7.26 -18.54 -23.87
CA GLY A 454 7.93 -17.81 -22.81
C GLY A 454 8.24 -16.38 -23.22
N VAL A 455 8.34 -15.52 -22.20
CA VAL A 455 8.72 -14.11 -22.37
C VAL A 455 9.86 -13.78 -21.45
N GLY A 456 10.69 -12.84 -21.87
CA GLY A 456 11.79 -12.34 -21.09
C GLY A 456 11.89 -10.84 -21.18
N ILE A 457 12.21 -10.21 -20.06
CA ILE A 457 12.58 -8.81 -19.99
C ILE A 457 13.83 -8.66 -19.12
N ASP A 458 14.71 -7.76 -19.52
CA ASP A 458 15.84 -7.32 -18.72
C ASP A 458 16.02 -5.81 -18.82
N VAL A 459 16.46 -5.19 -17.72
CA VAL A 459 16.64 -3.73 -17.62
C VAL A 459 17.89 -3.42 -16.82
N GLU A 460 18.69 -2.49 -17.34
CA GLU A 460 19.90 -2.02 -16.68
C GLU A 460 20.05 -0.50 -16.83
N PRO A 461 20.46 0.24 -15.78
CA PRO A 461 20.85 1.64 -15.90
C PRO A 461 21.98 1.79 -16.93
N VAL A 462 21.82 2.77 -17.82
CA VAL A 462 22.89 3.15 -18.74
C VAL A 462 24.14 3.50 -17.92
N SER A 463 25.18 2.71 -18.15
CA SER A 463 26.47 2.85 -17.49
C SER A 463 27.56 2.43 -18.44
N ARG A 464 28.76 3.00 -18.27
CA ARG A 464 29.91 2.56 -19.05
C ARG A 464 30.37 1.20 -18.51
N PRO A 465 30.31 0.12 -19.31
CA PRO A 465 30.80 -1.18 -18.88
C PRO A 465 32.30 -1.12 -18.59
N SER A 466 32.75 -1.76 -17.51
CA SER A 466 34.19 -1.91 -17.25
C SER A 466 34.83 -2.87 -18.24
N GLU A 467 36.14 -2.74 -18.48
CA GLU A 467 36.88 -3.70 -19.32
C GLU A 467 36.79 -5.13 -18.72
N GLU A 468 36.84 -5.24 -17.40
CA GLU A 468 36.66 -6.51 -16.67
C GLU A 468 35.27 -7.13 -16.89
N PHE A 469 34.21 -6.32 -16.93
CA PHE A 469 32.88 -6.82 -17.28
C PHE A 469 32.88 -7.40 -18.70
N ALA A 470 33.46 -6.69 -19.66
CA ALA A 470 33.45 -7.12 -21.05
C ALA A 470 34.22 -8.44 -21.25
N THR A 471 35.36 -8.63 -20.57
CA THR A 471 36.14 -9.87 -20.66
C THR A 471 35.45 -11.08 -20.04
N VAL A 472 34.63 -10.87 -19.00
CA VAL A 472 33.86 -11.95 -18.34
C VAL A 472 32.54 -12.23 -19.05
N ALA A 473 31.85 -11.21 -19.56
CA ALA A 473 30.50 -11.35 -20.10
C ALA A 473 30.46 -11.91 -21.54
N PHE A 474 31.52 -11.70 -22.33
CA PHE A 474 31.51 -11.95 -23.77
C PHE A 474 32.57 -12.93 -24.23
N THR A 475 32.18 -13.80 -25.16
CA THR A 475 33.09 -14.67 -25.90
C THR A 475 33.90 -13.87 -26.94
N PRO A 476 35.02 -14.41 -27.47
CA PRO A 476 35.76 -13.76 -28.56
C PRO A 476 34.91 -13.45 -29.81
N GLN A 477 33.92 -14.30 -30.11
CA GLN A 477 32.98 -14.06 -31.21
C GLN A 477 32.08 -12.85 -30.93
N GLU A 478 31.52 -12.76 -29.72
CA GLU A 478 30.68 -11.63 -29.31
C GLU A 478 31.49 -10.33 -29.23
N ALA A 479 32.74 -10.39 -28.78
CA ALA A 479 33.66 -9.26 -28.82
C ALA A 479 33.92 -8.79 -30.27
N GLY A 480 34.05 -9.73 -31.21
CA GLY A 480 34.14 -9.42 -32.64
C GLY A 480 32.88 -8.77 -33.21
N LEU A 481 31.69 -9.22 -32.79
CA LEU A 481 30.42 -8.59 -33.16
C LEU A 481 30.33 -7.16 -32.63
N LEU A 482 30.71 -6.93 -31.37
CA LEU A 482 30.72 -5.60 -30.77
C LEU A 482 31.73 -4.68 -31.47
N ALA A 483 32.95 -5.16 -31.75
CA ALA A 483 33.96 -4.39 -32.48
C ALA A 483 33.55 -4.06 -33.93
N ALA A 484 32.73 -4.91 -34.57
CA ALA A 484 32.22 -4.64 -35.91
C ALA A 484 31.15 -3.53 -35.95
N LEU A 485 30.57 -3.17 -34.81
CA LEU A 485 29.69 -2.00 -34.68
C LEU A 485 30.48 -0.69 -34.61
N ASP A 486 31.81 -0.76 -34.41
CA ASP A 486 32.71 0.37 -34.18
C ASP A 486 33.11 1.13 -35.45
N GLY A 487 32.11 1.55 -36.23
CA GLY A 487 32.16 2.82 -36.96
C GLY A 487 32.04 4.06 -36.05
N GLY A 488 32.34 3.88 -34.75
CA GLY A 488 32.18 4.83 -33.66
C GLY A 488 31.52 4.15 -32.46
N LEU A 489 32.32 3.75 -31.45
CA LEU A 489 31.85 3.59 -30.07
C LEU A 489 31.36 4.96 -29.57
N ASP A 490 30.24 5.43 -30.10
CA ASP A 490 29.58 6.56 -29.51
C ASP A 490 29.05 6.05 -28.16
N ALA A 491 29.60 6.60 -27.08
CA ALA A 491 29.28 6.22 -25.71
C ALA A 491 27.77 6.27 -25.40
N GLY A 492 26.98 6.90 -26.27
CA GLY A 492 25.52 6.93 -26.22
C GLY A 492 24.82 5.60 -26.56
N THR A 493 25.42 4.67 -27.31
CA THR A 493 24.68 3.48 -27.82
C THR A 493 24.64 2.27 -26.88
N ASN A 494 25.56 2.17 -25.93
CA ASN A 494 25.62 1.15 -24.86
C ASN A 494 25.50 -0.32 -25.33
N TRP A 495 26.05 -0.64 -26.50
CA TRP A 495 25.92 -1.98 -27.11
C TRP A 495 26.40 -3.17 -26.27
N PRO A 496 27.49 -3.08 -25.50
CA PRO A 496 27.85 -4.19 -24.63
C PRO A 496 26.77 -4.47 -23.58
N LEU A 497 26.22 -3.43 -22.95
CA LEU A 497 25.13 -3.59 -21.98
C LEU A 497 23.83 -4.06 -22.65
N ARG A 498 23.52 -3.61 -23.88
CA ARG A 498 22.40 -4.11 -24.69
C ARG A 498 22.54 -5.60 -24.99
N LEU A 499 23.75 -6.05 -25.35
CA LEU A 499 24.05 -7.44 -25.62
C LEU A 499 23.89 -8.30 -24.35
N TRP A 500 24.33 -7.80 -23.20
CA TRP A 500 24.10 -8.44 -21.91
C TRP A 500 22.60 -8.58 -21.59
N CYS A 501 21.85 -7.49 -21.67
CA CYS A 501 20.41 -7.50 -21.42
C CYS A 501 19.68 -8.45 -22.39
N ALA A 502 20.10 -8.50 -23.65
CA ALA A 502 19.57 -9.43 -24.64
C ALA A 502 19.72 -10.90 -24.21
N LYS A 503 20.89 -11.26 -23.67
CA LYS A 503 21.19 -12.61 -23.18
C LYS A 503 20.33 -12.96 -21.96
N GLU A 504 20.21 -12.05 -21.01
CA GLU A 504 19.36 -12.23 -19.82
C GLU A 504 17.86 -12.35 -20.19
N ALA A 505 17.37 -11.48 -21.07
CA ALA A 505 16.00 -11.55 -21.56
C ALA A 505 15.74 -12.87 -22.29
N ALA A 506 16.65 -13.33 -23.17
CA ALA A 506 16.48 -14.61 -23.84
C ALA A 506 16.51 -15.81 -22.87
N GLY A 507 17.39 -15.78 -21.86
CA GLY A 507 17.44 -16.82 -20.82
C GLY A 507 16.13 -16.91 -20.02
N LYS A 508 15.55 -15.75 -19.68
CA LYS A 508 14.23 -15.66 -19.04
C LYS A 508 13.11 -16.16 -19.96
N ALA A 509 13.13 -15.80 -21.24
CA ALA A 509 12.15 -16.29 -22.22
C ALA A 509 12.19 -17.81 -22.40
N LEU A 510 13.34 -18.45 -22.18
CA LEU A 510 13.49 -19.90 -22.19
C LEU A 510 13.08 -20.57 -20.86
N GLY A 511 12.73 -19.79 -19.83
CA GLY A 511 12.37 -20.30 -18.49
C GLY A 511 13.56 -20.87 -17.71
N ARG A 512 14.80 -20.52 -18.08
CA ARG A 512 16.02 -21.06 -17.48
C ARG A 512 16.92 -20.01 -16.82
N GLY A 513 16.68 -18.72 -17.10
CA GLY A 513 17.61 -17.66 -16.76
C GLY A 513 18.94 -17.84 -17.49
N LEU A 514 19.99 -17.21 -16.96
CA LEU A 514 21.35 -17.30 -17.50
C LEU A 514 22.26 -18.01 -16.47
N PRO A 515 22.49 -19.35 -16.59
CA PRO A 515 23.34 -20.10 -15.66
C PRO A 515 24.79 -19.62 -15.59
N GLY A 516 25.23 -18.92 -16.63
CA GLY A 516 26.53 -18.28 -16.74
C GLY A 516 26.61 -17.44 -18.01
N PRO A 517 27.54 -16.48 -18.09
CA PRO A 517 27.57 -15.47 -19.14
C PRO A 517 27.64 -16.05 -20.56
N HIS A 518 28.21 -17.25 -20.75
CA HIS A 518 28.35 -17.87 -22.07
C HIS A 518 27.28 -18.92 -22.41
N SER A 519 26.24 -19.01 -21.58
CA SER A 519 25.17 -20.02 -21.78
C SER A 519 24.22 -19.66 -22.93
N LEU A 520 24.28 -18.41 -23.41
CA LEU A 520 23.66 -17.92 -24.63
C LEU A 520 24.72 -17.14 -25.39
N ALA A 521 24.94 -17.49 -26.66
CA ALA A 521 25.91 -16.84 -27.52
C ALA A 521 25.17 -15.99 -28.56
N ALA A 522 25.59 -14.73 -28.72
CA ALA A 522 25.09 -13.91 -29.81
C ALA A 522 25.72 -14.31 -31.15
N VAL A 523 24.87 -14.61 -32.13
CA VAL A 523 25.30 -15.02 -33.48
C VAL A 523 25.28 -13.87 -34.46
N SER A 524 24.41 -12.87 -34.26
CA SER A 524 24.37 -11.66 -35.07
C SER A 524 23.73 -10.50 -34.31
N VAL A 525 24.18 -9.28 -34.61
CA VAL A 525 23.59 -8.03 -34.10
C VAL A 525 23.16 -7.16 -35.27
N ASP A 526 21.88 -6.79 -35.32
CA ASP A 526 21.36 -5.73 -36.17
C ASP A 526 21.20 -4.47 -35.32
N ALA A 527 22.17 -3.56 -35.46
CA ALA A 527 22.20 -2.37 -34.63
C ALA A 527 21.13 -1.33 -34.99
N ALA A 528 20.70 -1.30 -36.25
CA ALA A 528 19.68 -0.36 -36.71
C ALA A 528 18.30 -0.74 -36.14
N GLN A 529 18.01 -2.03 -36.05
CA GLN A 529 16.77 -2.56 -35.49
C GLN A 529 16.86 -2.87 -33.99
N GLY A 530 18.04 -2.74 -33.38
CA GLY A 530 18.25 -3.10 -31.99
C GLY A 530 18.12 -4.60 -31.71
N ARG A 531 18.29 -5.46 -32.71
CA ARG A 531 17.96 -6.88 -32.63
C ARG A 531 19.22 -7.74 -32.47
N VAL A 532 19.18 -8.70 -31.55
CA VAL A 532 20.25 -9.67 -31.31
C VAL A 532 19.71 -11.07 -31.52
N GLN A 533 20.38 -11.87 -32.35
CA GLN A 533 20.10 -13.29 -32.49
C GLN A 533 20.98 -14.08 -31.52
N LEU A 534 20.37 -14.99 -30.78
CA LEU A 534 21.00 -15.75 -29.69
C LEU A 534 20.77 -17.25 -29.87
N GLN A 535 21.79 -18.03 -29.56
CA GLN A 535 21.71 -19.50 -29.54
C GLN A 535 22.13 -20.04 -28.17
N PRO A 536 21.38 -20.99 -27.59
CA PRO A 536 21.77 -21.69 -26.37
C PRO A 536 23.09 -22.44 -26.54
N GLY A 537 23.92 -22.44 -25.50
CA GLY A 537 25.20 -23.14 -25.47
C GLY A 537 25.62 -23.52 -24.06
N GLY A 538 26.70 -24.30 -23.96
CA GLY A 538 27.34 -24.69 -22.70
C GLY A 538 26.35 -25.22 -21.66
N ALA A 539 26.44 -24.68 -20.43
CA ALA A 539 25.67 -25.12 -19.28
C ALA A 539 24.14 -25.10 -19.49
N LEU A 540 23.62 -24.23 -20.37
CA LEU A 540 22.19 -24.19 -20.67
C LEU A 540 21.75 -25.37 -21.53
N LEU A 541 22.56 -25.79 -22.52
CA LEU A 541 22.27 -27.00 -23.30
C LEU A 541 22.49 -28.27 -22.48
N ASP A 542 23.48 -28.28 -21.58
CA ASP A 542 23.71 -29.42 -20.68
C ASP A 542 22.48 -29.65 -19.78
N ALA A 543 21.88 -28.57 -19.27
CA ALA A 543 20.68 -28.63 -18.43
C ALA A 543 19.37 -28.81 -19.23
N ALA A 544 19.34 -28.38 -20.50
CA ALA A 544 18.15 -28.40 -21.35
C ALA A 544 18.48 -28.78 -22.81
N PRO A 545 18.79 -30.06 -23.10
CA PRO A 545 19.22 -30.49 -24.44
C PRO A 545 18.19 -30.28 -25.54
N HIS A 546 16.90 -30.21 -25.19
CA HIS A 546 15.80 -29.92 -26.12
C HIS A 546 15.87 -28.51 -26.74
N LEU A 547 16.72 -27.63 -26.20
CA LEU A 547 16.96 -26.29 -26.75
C LEU A 547 18.05 -26.27 -27.84
N ALA A 548 18.65 -27.42 -28.16
CA ALA A 548 19.66 -27.50 -29.21
C ALA A 548 19.08 -27.07 -30.57
N GLY A 549 19.78 -26.16 -31.26
CA GLY A 549 19.34 -25.62 -32.54
C GLY A 549 18.28 -24.51 -32.47
N VAL A 550 17.75 -24.21 -31.28
CA VAL A 550 16.83 -23.08 -31.09
C VAL A 550 17.60 -21.78 -31.32
N THR A 551 17.03 -20.88 -32.12
CA THR A 551 17.52 -19.50 -32.29
C THR A 551 16.45 -18.54 -31.80
N LEU A 552 16.82 -17.60 -30.93
CA LEU A 552 15.92 -16.59 -30.38
C LEU A 552 16.35 -15.20 -30.81
N ALA A 553 15.37 -14.34 -31.08
CA ALA A 553 15.60 -12.92 -31.26
C ALA A 553 15.28 -12.18 -29.95
N ALA A 554 16.25 -11.42 -29.46
CA ALA A 554 16.04 -10.41 -28.44
C ALA A 554 16.02 -9.01 -29.10
N HIS A 555 15.14 -8.15 -28.64
CA HIS A 555 15.00 -6.77 -29.09
C HIS A 555 15.45 -5.85 -27.97
N THR A 556 16.33 -4.91 -28.27
CA THR A 556 16.96 -4.04 -27.29
C THR A 556 16.74 -2.57 -27.64
N ALA A 557 16.57 -1.73 -26.64
CA ALA A 557 16.35 -0.30 -26.81
C ALA A 557 17.01 0.50 -25.68
N LEU A 558 17.10 1.81 -25.90
CA LEU A 558 17.43 2.80 -24.89
C LEU A 558 16.19 3.64 -24.62
N ASP A 559 15.75 3.72 -23.37
CA ASP A 559 14.65 4.61 -22.96
C ASP A 559 14.94 5.18 -21.58
N ALA A 560 14.77 6.49 -21.42
CA ALA A 560 14.89 7.19 -20.13
C ALA A 560 16.16 6.85 -19.31
N GLY A 561 17.31 6.67 -19.97
CA GLY A 561 18.57 6.31 -19.30
C GLY A 561 18.68 4.83 -18.90
N LEU A 562 17.84 3.96 -19.46
CA LEU A 562 17.86 2.52 -19.27
C LEU A 562 18.18 1.80 -20.58
N VAL A 563 19.01 0.76 -20.49
CA VAL A 563 19.08 -0.30 -21.48
C VAL A 563 17.99 -1.31 -21.16
N ILE A 564 17.20 -1.67 -22.18
CA ILE A 564 16.12 -2.65 -22.03
C ILE A 564 16.29 -3.71 -23.10
N ALA A 565 15.98 -4.95 -22.75
CA ALA A 565 15.83 -6.03 -23.69
C ALA A 565 14.54 -6.82 -23.44
N VAL A 566 13.88 -7.24 -24.52
CA VAL A 566 12.77 -8.19 -24.49
C VAL A 566 13.04 -9.35 -25.43
N ALA A 567 12.58 -10.54 -25.05
CA ALA A 567 12.67 -11.73 -25.88
C ALA A 567 11.39 -12.57 -25.77
N PHE A 568 11.07 -13.27 -26.85
CA PHE A 568 9.90 -14.15 -26.93
C PHE A 568 10.35 -15.51 -27.43
N HIS A 569 9.88 -16.57 -26.76
CA HIS A 569 10.10 -17.95 -27.16
C HIS A 569 8.74 -18.60 -27.47
N HIS A 570 8.65 -19.32 -28.58
CA HIS A 570 7.49 -20.12 -28.93
C HIS A 570 7.98 -21.50 -29.31
N ASN A 571 7.54 -22.53 -28.59
CA ASN A 571 7.70 -23.90 -29.08
C ASN A 571 6.58 -24.18 -30.07
N SER A 572 6.92 -24.15 -31.35
CA SER A 572 6.10 -24.76 -32.38
C SER A 572 6.18 -26.28 -32.22
N HIS A 573 5.27 -26.89 -31.48
CA HIS A 573 4.86 -28.25 -31.81
C HIS A 573 3.98 -28.20 -33.06
N GLU A 574 4.56 -27.79 -34.20
CA GLU A 574 3.98 -28.17 -35.48
C GLU A 574 4.45 -29.60 -35.73
N ASN A 575 3.51 -30.53 -35.60
CA ASN A 575 3.67 -31.90 -36.08
C ASN A 575 4.19 -31.83 -37.52
N SER A 576 5.44 -32.24 -37.71
CA SER A 576 5.96 -32.67 -39.00
C SER A 576 5.29 -34.01 -39.37
N HIS A 577 4.05 -33.91 -39.84
CA HIS A 577 3.45 -34.93 -40.69
C HIS A 577 3.14 -34.28 -42.03
N ALA A 578 4.14 -34.31 -42.90
CA ALA A 578 3.97 -34.30 -44.35
C ALA A 578 4.93 -35.34 -44.93
#